data_AF-T1C9P2-F1
#
_entry.id   AF-T1C9P2-F1
#
_cell.length_a   1.000
_cell.length_b   1.000
_cell.length_c   1.000
_cell.angle_alpha   90.00
_cell.angle_beta   90.00
_cell.angle_gamma   90.00
#
_symmetry.space_group_name_H-M   'P 1'
#
loop_
_entity.id
_entity.type
_entity.pdbx_description
1 polymer ?
#
loop_
_entity_poly.entity_id
_entity_poly.type
_entity_poly.pdbx_seq_one_letter_code
_entity_poly.pdbx_strand_id
1 'polypeptide(L)'
;MAEKLLDLGVKVWEVFFLIQVGRGTALLELAPDENEDVARFLYDVSSYGLLVRTVEAPFFRRVAANLKEPNAAGPQILPVGDLYRQLSDDLRCRLGESPGPAKVPSVATRDGKGIVFVAHNGDVYPSGFLPVSLGNIKSAELPDIYRSHPLLHSIREASFSGRCGVCGYRD
;
A
#
# COMPACT_ATOMS: atom_id res chain seq x y z
N MET A 1 2.37 16.51 -13.44
CA MET A 1 2.57 16.64 -11.97
C MET A 1 3.91 16.05 -11.53
N ALA A 2 4.26 14.83 -11.93
CA ALA A 2 5.54 14.19 -11.61
C ALA A 2 6.77 15.04 -11.98
N GLU A 3 6.78 15.65 -13.17
CA GLU A 3 7.81 16.60 -13.62
C GLU A 3 8.08 17.70 -12.59
N LYS A 4 7.03 18.42 -12.19
CA LYS A 4 7.15 19.49 -11.19
C LYS A 4 7.67 18.99 -9.83
N LEU A 5 7.31 17.77 -9.42
CA LEU A 5 7.83 17.18 -8.18
C LEU A 5 9.33 16.90 -8.29
N LEU A 6 9.79 16.38 -9.42
CA LEU A 6 11.20 16.13 -9.70
C LEU A 6 12.01 17.43 -9.76
N ASP A 7 11.49 18.46 -10.44
CA ASP A 7 12.11 19.78 -10.53
C ASP A 7 12.30 20.43 -9.16
N LEU A 8 11.32 20.25 -8.27
CA LEU A 8 11.37 20.71 -6.88
C LEU A 8 12.26 19.84 -5.98
N GLY A 9 12.89 18.78 -6.52
CA GLY A 9 13.76 17.87 -5.77
C GLY A 9 13.02 16.95 -4.81
N VAL A 10 11.69 16.81 -4.94
CA VAL A 10 10.88 15.92 -4.10
C VAL A 10 11.31 14.48 -4.29
N LYS A 11 11.42 13.72 -3.19
CA LYS A 11 11.84 12.31 -3.19
C LYS A 11 10.71 11.34 -2.94
N VAL A 12 9.65 11.79 -2.27
CA VAL A 12 8.51 10.96 -1.88
C VAL A 12 7.24 11.64 -2.35
N TRP A 13 6.39 10.89 -3.04
CA TRP A 13 5.05 11.34 -3.40
C TRP A 13 4.02 10.43 -2.74
N GLU A 14 3.21 11.00 -1.85
CA GLU A 14 2.10 10.31 -1.19
C GLU A 14 0.78 10.69 -1.86
N VAL A 15 0.06 9.68 -2.36
CA VAL A 15 -1.17 9.84 -3.13
C VAL A 15 -2.34 9.25 -2.36
N PHE A 16 -3.35 10.07 -2.11
CA PHE A 16 -4.55 9.69 -1.39
C PHE A 16 -5.64 9.28 -2.38
N PHE A 17 -6.14 8.06 -2.23
CA PHE A 17 -7.34 7.63 -2.92
C PHE A 17 -8.54 8.01 -2.08
N LEU A 18 -9.54 8.62 -2.71
CA LEU A 18 -10.73 9.06 -2.01
C LEU A 18 -11.62 7.85 -1.72
N ILE A 19 -12.04 7.69 -0.47
CA ILE A 19 -13.19 6.85 -0.11
C ILE A 19 -14.35 7.82 0.16
N GLN A 20 -15.45 7.71 -0.60
CA GLN A 20 -16.61 8.58 -0.41
C GLN A 20 -17.36 8.28 0.90
N VAL A 21 -16.90 8.91 1.98
CA VAL A 21 -17.56 8.88 3.29
C VAL A 21 -17.59 10.27 3.92
N GLY A 22 -18.61 10.54 4.74
CA GLY A 22 -18.74 11.77 5.51
C GLY A 22 -18.68 13.03 4.64
N ARG A 23 -17.67 13.88 4.87
CA ARG A 23 -17.48 15.14 4.13
C ARG A 23 -16.91 14.95 2.71
N GLY A 24 -16.44 13.76 2.38
CA GLY A 24 -15.85 13.44 1.08
C GLY A 24 -16.87 13.08 -0.01
N THR A 25 -18.16 12.99 0.32
CA THR A 25 -19.21 12.58 -0.64
C THR A 25 -19.44 13.57 -1.77
N ALA A 26 -19.04 14.83 -1.59
CA ALA A 26 -19.13 15.87 -2.63
C ALA A 26 -17.93 15.85 -3.61
N LEU A 27 -16.90 15.05 -3.34
CA LEU A 27 -15.71 14.93 -4.19
C LEU A 27 -15.86 13.76 -5.15
N LEU A 28 -15.34 13.91 -6.36
CA LEU A 28 -15.39 12.87 -7.39
C LEU A 28 -14.43 11.71 -7.03
N GLU A 29 -14.97 10.51 -6.99
CA GLU A 29 -14.21 9.26 -6.83
C GLU A 29 -13.92 8.66 -8.20
N LEU A 30 -12.77 8.00 -8.34
CA LEU A 30 -12.41 7.24 -9.53
C LEU A 30 -13.27 5.99 -9.62
N ALA A 31 -13.66 5.61 -10.84
CA ALA A 31 -14.28 4.32 -11.08
C ALA A 31 -13.31 3.16 -10.74
N PRO A 32 -13.82 1.94 -10.48
CA PRO A 32 -12.96 0.81 -10.09
C PRO A 32 -11.83 0.48 -11.08
N ASP A 33 -12.09 0.61 -12.37
CA ASP A 33 -11.11 0.45 -13.45
C ASP A 33 -10.14 1.63 -13.54
N GLU A 34 -10.62 2.85 -13.34
CA GLU A 34 -9.77 4.04 -13.26
C GLU A 34 -8.78 3.98 -12.08
N ASN A 35 -9.18 3.37 -10.95
CA ASN A 35 -8.28 3.12 -9.83
C ASN A 35 -7.10 2.20 -10.22
N GLU A 36 -7.35 1.20 -11.05
CA GLU A 36 -6.31 0.30 -11.58
C GLU A 36 -5.38 1.04 -12.55
N ASP A 37 -5.94 1.88 -13.41
CA ASP A 37 -5.19 2.70 -14.35
C ASP A 37 -4.27 3.69 -13.62
N VAL A 38 -4.79 4.39 -12.60
CA VAL A 38 -3.98 5.29 -11.78
C VAL A 38 -2.93 4.50 -11.00
N ALA A 39 -3.25 3.35 -10.42
CA ALA A 39 -2.26 2.52 -9.73
C ALA A 39 -1.10 2.09 -10.64
N ARG A 40 -1.38 1.74 -11.90
CA ARG A 40 -0.33 1.42 -12.90
C ARG A 40 0.49 2.65 -13.26
N PHE A 41 -0.17 3.77 -13.49
CA PHE A 41 0.53 5.03 -13.75
C PHE A 41 1.46 5.41 -12.60
N LEU A 42 1.01 5.26 -11.35
CA LEU A 42 1.84 5.52 -10.17
C LEU A 42 3.04 4.56 -10.06
N TYR A 43 2.88 3.31 -10.52
CA TYR A 43 4.00 2.38 -10.64
C TYR A 43 5.03 2.88 -11.67
N ASP A 44 4.58 3.33 -12.84
CA ASP A 44 5.45 3.93 -13.87
C ASP A 44 6.14 5.18 -13.32
N VAL A 45 5.43 6.09 -12.65
CA VAL A 45 6.04 7.29 -12.06
C VAL A 45 7.16 6.94 -11.08
N SER A 46 7.03 5.84 -10.35
CA SER A 46 8.05 5.43 -9.38
C SER A 46 9.41 5.08 -10.03
N SER A 47 9.42 4.78 -11.33
CA SER A 47 10.64 4.48 -12.08
C SER A 47 11.45 5.73 -12.45
N TYR A 48 10.85 6.92 -12.34
CA TYR A 48 11.51 8.22 -12.54
C TYR A 48 12.22 8.73 -11.28
N GLY A 49 12.39 7.89 -10.26
CA GLY A 49 13.15 8.21 -9.06
C GLY A 49 12.33 8.79 -7.90
N LEU A 50 11.00 8.81 -8.01
CA LEU A 50 10.09 9.12 -6.91
C LEU A 50 9.77 7.85 -6.12
N LEU A 51 9.83 7.92 -4.79
CA LEU A 51 9.22 6.90 -3.93
C LEU A 51 7.72 7.18 -3.82
N VAL A 52 6.90 6.36 -4.49
CA VAL A 52 5.44 6.53 -4.47
C VAL A 52 4.83 5.73 -3.32
N ARG A 53 3.99 6.41 -2.53
CA ARG A 53 3.18 5.82 -1.45
C ARG A 53 1.72 6.12 -1.71
N THR A 54 0.85 5.18 -1.35
CA THR A 54 -0.60 5.36 -1.48
C THR A 54 -1.28 5.23 -0.14
N VAL A 55 -2.34 6.03 0.04
CA VAL A 55 -3.24 5.99 1.20
C VAL A 55 -4.62 5.59 0.69
N GLU A 56 -5.32 4.74 1.46
CA GLU A 56 -6.61 4.13 1.07
C GLU A 56 -6.59 3.29 -0.22
N ALA A 57 -5.41 2.91 -0.72
CA ALA A 57 -5.27 2.07 -1.91
C ALA A 57 -4.43 0.80 -1.67
N PRO A 58 -4.96 -0.17 -0.90
CA PRO A 58 -4.29 -1.45 -0.69
C PRO A 58 -4.07 -2.22 -2.01
N PHE A 59 -4.91 -1.99 -3.02
CA PHE A 59 -4.79 -2.58 -4.36
C PHE A 59 -3.53 -2.14 -5.11
N PHE A 60 -2.91 -0.99 -4.78
CA PHE A 60 -1.65 -0.56 -5.41
C PHE A 60 -0.53 -1.60 -5.22
N ARG A 61 -0.45 -2.23 -4.04
CA ARG A 61 0.53 -3.29 -3.76
C ARG A 61 0.32 -4.50 -4.68
N ARG A 62 -0.94 -4.87 -4.91
CA ARG A 62 -1.31 -5.95 -5.83
C ARG A 62 -0.89 -5.63 -7.26
N VAL A 63 -1.19 -4.42 -7.73
CA VAL A 63 -0.80 -3.94 -9.07
C VAL A 63 0.72 -3.94 -9.22
N ALA A 64 1.45 -3.41 -8.24
CA ALA A 64 2.91 -3.37 -8.26
C ALA A 64 3.54 -4.77 -8.28
N ALA A 65 2.99 -5.72 -7.51
CA ALA A 65 3.44 -7.12 -7.53
C ALA A 65 3.21 -7.77 -8.90
N ASN A 66 2.03 -7.57 -9.49
CA ASN A 66 1.68 -8.11 -10.80
C ASN A 66 2.55 -7.55 -11.92
N LEU A 67 2.88 -6.26 -11.89
CA LEU A 67 3.74 -5.63 -12.89
C LEU A 67 5.20 -6.05 -12.74
N LYS A 68 5.65 -6.32 -11.51
CA LYS A 68 7.01 -6.80 -11.23
C LYS A 68 7.22 -8.25 -11.65
N GLU A 69 6.19 -9.10 -11.47
CA GLU A 69 6.24 -10.53 -11.77
C GLU A 69 4.99 -10.97 -12.56
N PRO A 70 4.92 -10.70 -13.88
CA PRO A 70 3.72 -10.93 -14.70
C PRO A 70 3.26 -12.39 -14.78
N ASN A 71 4.19 -13.33 -14.52
CA ASN A 71 3.95 -14.78 -14.57
C ASN A 71 3.76 -15.41 -13.17
N ALA A 72 3.77 -14.62 -12.10
CA ALA A 72 3.43 -15.13 -10.78
C ALA A 72 1.96 -15.58 -10.77
N ALA A 73 1.64 -16.64 -10.02
CA ALA A 73 0.32 -17.26 -9.96
C ALA A 73 -0.75 -16.40 -9.25
N GLY A 74 -0.93 -15.15 -9.70
CA GLY A 74 -1.89 -14.18 -9.21
C GLY A 74 -3.05 -13.95 -10.19
N PRO A 75 -4.15 -13.32 -9.76
CA PRO A 75 -5.25 -12.91 -10.62
C PRO A 75 -4.77 -12.10 -11.82
N GLN A 76 -5.48 -12.30 -12.93
CA GLN A 76 -5.18 -11.73 -14.24
C GLN A 76 -4.93 -10.21 -14.16
N ILE A 77 -3.91 -9.77 -14.89
CA ILE A 77 -3.69 -8.34 -15.17
C ILE A 77 -4.93 -7.84 -15.90
N LEU A 78 -5.68 -6.94 -15.27
CA LEU A 78 -6.83 -6.30 -15.93
C LEU A 78 -6.37 -5.62 -17.23
N PRO A 79 -7.18 -5.55 -18.28
CA PRO A 79 -6.82 -4.77 -19.46
C PRO A 79 -6.51 -3.31 -19.09
N VAL A 80 -5.68 -2.66 -19.89
CA VAL A 80 -5.29 -1.27 -19.70
C VAL A 80 -6.40 -0.35 -20.22
N GLY A 81 -6.91 0.54 -19.37
CA GLY A 81 -7.93 1.51 -19.77
C GLY A 81 -7.35 2.73 -20.51
N ASP A 82 -8.24 3.62 -20.93
CA ASP A 82 -7.87 4.85 -21.65
C ASP A 82 -7.13 5.83 -20.73
N LEU A 83 -7.50 5.88 -19.45
CA LEU A 83 -6.91 6.82 -18.47
C LEU A 83 -5.43 6.52 -18.25
N TYR A 84 -5.04 5.25 -18.11
CA TYR A 84 -3.63 4.89 -17.99
C TYR A 84 -2.84 5.31 -19.23
N ARG A 85 -3.37 5.04 -20.44
CA ARG A 85 -2.69 5.40 -21.70
C ARG A 85 -2.45 6.91 -21.76
N GLN A 86 -3.48 7.70 -21.49
CA GLN A 86 -3.38 9.15 -21.46
C GLN A 86 -2.31 9.64 -20.47
N LEU A 87 -2.31 9.12 -19.24
CA LEU A 87 -1.36 9.55 -18.19
C LEU A 87 0.07 9.10 -18.48
N SER A 88 0.25 7.87 -18.98
CA SER A 88 1.56 7.30 -19.31
C SER A 88 2.18 8.00 -20.52
N ASP A 89 1.38 8.36 -21.52
CA ASP A 89 1.84 9.12 -22.69
C ASP A 89 2.22 10.56 -22.32
N ASP A 90 1.43 11.26 -21.49
CA ASP A 90 1.81 12.59 -20.98
C ASP A 90 3.10 12.54 -20.16
N LEU A 91 3.28 11.50 -19.33
CA LEU A 91 4.50 11.29 -18.54
C LEU A 91 5.73 11.16 -19.44
N ARG A 92 5.67 10.27 -20.44
CA ARG A 92 6.77 10.05 -21.39
C ARG A 92 7.03 11.30 -22.25
N CYS A 93 5.98 12.01 -22.66
CA CYS A 93 6.11 13.23 -23.44
C CYS A 93 6.89 14.31 -22.67
N ARG A 94 6.66 14.44 -21.35
CA ARG A 94 7.30 15.45 -20.50
C ARG A 94 8.68 15.04 -19.99
N LEU A 95 8.84 13.79 -19.59
CA LEU A 95 10.03 13.31 -18.88
C LEU A 95 10.92 12.39 -19.70
N GLY A 96 10.51 12.01 -20.91
CA GLY A 96 11.18 11.00 -21.72
C GLY A 96 10.97 9.59 -21.18
N GLU A 97 11.84 8.67 -21.59
CA GLU A 97 11.83 7.30 -21.10
C GLU A 97 12.32 7.19 -19.65
N SER A 98 11.84 6.16 -18.96
CA SER A 98 12.23 5.92 -17.56
C SER A 98 13.74 5.74 -17.39
N PRO A 99 14.37 6.41 -16.41
CA PRO A 99 15.80 6.29 -16.14
C PRO A 99 16.19 5.00 -15.41
N GLY A 100 15.23 4.20 -14.92
CA GLY A 100 15.54 3.01 -14.15
C GLY A 100 14.32 2.16 -13.76
N PRO A 101 14.50 1.19 -12.85
CA PRO A 101 13.41 0.34 -12.36
C PRO A 101 12.48 1.10 -11.41
N ALA A 102 11.22 0.66 -11.37
CA ALA A 102 10.19 1.16 -10.45
C ALA A 102 10.62 1.07 -8.97
N LYS A 103 10.36 2.15 -8.20
CA LYS A 103 10.69 2.27 -6.77
C LYS A 103 9.43 2.34 -5.92
N VAL A 104 8.88 1.17 -5.61
CA VAL A 104 7.77 1.01 -4.67
C VAL A 104 8.26 0.43 -3.34
N PRO A 105 7.67 0.84 -2.19
CA PRO A 105 8.01 0.27 -0.89
C PRO A 105 7.86 -1.27 -0.90
N SER A 106 8.89 -1.98 -0.47
CA SER A 106 8.92 -3.45 -0.46
C SER A 106 8.41 -4.06 0.86
N VAL A 107 8.31 -3.29 1.94
CA VAL A 107 7.93 -3.79 3.26
C VAL A 107 6.43 -3.67 3.45
N ALA A 108 5.74 -4.81 3.49
CA ALA A 108 4.32 -4.89 3.81
C ALA A 108 4.10 -4.70 5.32
N THR A 109 4.19 -3.45 5.80
CA THR A 109 3.72 -3.11 7.15
C THR A 109 2.20 -3.21 7.19
N ARG A 110 1.69 -3.87 8.23
CA ARG A 110 0.27 -4.03 8.56
C ARG A 110 0.10 -4.05 10.07
N ASP A 111 -1.12 -3.85 10.56
CA ASP A 111 -1.47 -4.00 11.97
C ASP A 111 -0.94 -5.32 12.54
N GLY A 112 -0.06 -5.27 13.54
CA GLY A 112 0.63 -6.44 14.10
C GLY A 112 1.81 -7.01 13.30
N LYS A 113 2.08 -6.51 12.08
CA LYS A 113 3.25 -6.81 11.24
C LYS A 113 4.01 -5.51 10.96
N GLY A 114 4.92 -5.14 11.87
CA GLY A 114 5.75 -3.94 11.78
C GLY A 114 5.21 -2.74 12.55
N ILE A 115 4.00 -2.83 13.10
CA ILE A 115 3.39 -1.82 13.98
C ILE A 115 2.63 -2.51 15.13
N VAL A 116 2.65 -1.87 16.29
CA VAL A 116 1.76 -2.10 17.43
C VAL A 116 1.41 -0.75 18.04
N PHE A 117 0.29 -0.69 18.75
CA PHE A 117 -0.18 0.50 19.45
C PHE A 117 -0.05 0.31 20.96
N VAL A 118 0.52 1.28 21.66
CA VAL A 118 0.56 1.31 23.13
C VAL A 118 -0.36 2.43 23.61
N ALA A 119 -1.43 2.07 24.29
CA ALA A 119 -2.38 3.01 24.84
C ALA A 119 -1.81 3.76 26.06
N HIS A 120 -2.44 4.88 26.42
CA HIS A 120 -2.01 5.72 27.53
C HIS A 120 -1.97 5.00 28.90
N ASN A 121 -2.74 3.91 29.06
CA ASN A 121 -2.78 3.09 30.27
C ASN A 121 -1.70 1.98 30.28
N GLY A 122 -0.96 1.81 29.18
CA GLY A 122 0.07 0.80 28.98
C GLY A 122 -0.39 -0.45 28.22
N ASP A 123 -1.68 -0.56 27.87
CA ASP A 123 -2.18 -1.71 27.10
C ASP A 123 -1.63 -1.70 25.68
N VAL A 124 -1.26 -2.87 25.19
CA VAL A 124 -0.68 -3.06 23.85
C VAL A 124 -1.72 -3.70 22.93
N TYR A 125 -1.80 -3.22 21.69
CA TYR A 125 -2.73 -3.69 20.66
C TYR A 125 -2.00 -3.87 19.32
N PRO A 126 -2.49 -4.71 18.38
CA PRO A 126 -1.91 -4.80 17.03
C PRO A 126 -1.97 -3.48 16.27
N SER A 127 -3.00 -2.66 16.53
CA SER A 127 -3.15 -1.29 16.04
C SER A 127 -4.08 -0.48 16.92
N GLY A 128 -4.19 0.83 16.65
CA GLY A 128 -5.11 1.72 17.36
C GLY A 128 -6.59 1.47 17.04
N PHE A 129 -6.90 0.65 16.03
CA PHE A 129 -8.27 0.36 15.59
C PHE A 129 -8.71 -1.07 15.88
N LEU A 130 -7.78 -1.98 16.18
CA LEU A 130 -8.09 -3.37 16.51
C LEU A 130 -8.07 -3.56 18.04
N PRO A 131 -9.23 -3.60 18.72
CA PRO A 131 -9.32 -3.60 20.18
C PRO A 131 -9.05 -5.00 20.78
N VAL A 132 -7.98 -5.67 20.35
CA VAL A 132 -7.53 -6.96 20.87
C VAL A 132 -6.27 -6.73 21.69
N SER A 133 -6.39 -6.83 23.01
CA SER A 133 -5.25 -6.63 23.92
C SER A 133 -4.20 -7.73 23.72
N LEU A 134 -2.93 -7.32 23.73
CA LEU A 134 -1.74 -8.16 23.66
C LEU A 134 -1.01 -8.26 25.00
N GLY A 135 -1.56 -7.63 26.05
CA GLY A 135 -0.92 -7.45 27.34
C GLY A 135 -0.63 -5.98 27.65
N ASN A 136 0.16 -5.74 28.69
CA ASN A 136 0.47 -4.39 29.19
C ASN A 136 1.98 -4.24 29.45
N ILE A 137 2.54 -3.10 29.05
CA ILE A 137 3.98 -2.80 29.21
C ILE A 137 4.44 -2.66 30.67
N LYS A 138 3.50 -2.50 31.61
CA LYS A 138 3.78 -2.47 33.05
C LYS A 138 4.03 -3.86 33.62
N SER A 139 3.61 -4.92 32.90
CA SER A 139 3.71 -6.31 33.33
C SER A 139 4.67 -7.16 32.49
N ALA A 140 4.98 -6.75 31.26
CA ALA A 140 5.87 -7.49 30.36
C ALA A 140 6.63 -6.51 29.46
N GLU A 141 7.82 -6.89 29.01
CA GLU A 141 8.61 -6.05 28.11
C GLU A 141 7.96 -6.00 26.72
N LEU A 142 7.91 -4.80 26.12
CA LEU A 142 7.32 -4.60 24.79
C LEU A 142 7.94 -5.51 23.69
N PRO A 143 9.27 -5.74 23.65
CA PRO A 143 9.85 -6.64 22.67
C PRO A 143 9.36 -8.09 22.81
N ASP A 144 9.10 -8.56 24.04
CA ASP A 144 8.59 -9.91 24.29
C ASP A 144 7.13 -10.02 23.86
N ILE A 145 6.30 -9.03 24.21
CA ILE A 145 4.92 -8.93 23.71
C ILE A 145 4.93 -8.98 22.19
N TYR A 146 5.74 -8.13 21.53
CA TYR A 146 5.75 -8.03 20.08
C TYR A 146 6.24 -9.32 19.40
N ARG A 147 7.34 -9.89 19.89
CA ARG A 147 8.00 -11.03 19.24
C ARG A 147 7.29 -12.34 19.50
N SER A 148 6.73 -12.55 20.69
CA SER A 148 6.28 -13.86 21.16
C SER A 148 4.76 -14.01 21.27
N HIS A 149 3.98 -12.92 21.23
CA HIS A 149 2.54 -13.03 21.38
C HIS A 149 1.90 -13.88 20.24
N PRO A 150 1.11 -14.93 20.55
CA PRO A 150 0.59 -15.88 19.56
C PRO A 150 -0.20 -15.21 18.42
N LEU A 151 -1.02 -14.22 18.75
CA LEU A 151 -1.76 -13.45 17.73
C LEU A 151 -0.82 -12.73 16.75
N LEU A 152 0.23 -12.07 17.24
CA LEU A 152 1.15 -11.35 16.38
C LEU A 152 1.98 -12.31 15.51
N HIS A 153 2.32 -13.50 16.01
CA HIS A 153 2.87 -14.57 15.17
C HIS A 153 1.92 -14.94 14.05
N SER A 154 0.66 -15.24 14.37
CA SER A 154 -0.33 -15.64 13.35
C SER A 154 -0.56 -14.57 12.27
N ILE A 155 -0.55 -13.29 12.65
CA ILE A 155 -0.67 -12.15 11.72
C ILE A 155 0.56 -12.07 10.80
N ARG A 156 1.76 -12.19 11.36
CA ARG A 156 3.02 -12.10 10.58
C ARG A 156 3.20 -13.28 9.63
N GLU A 157 2.69 -14.44 10.00
CA GLU A 157 2.67 -15.64 9.15
C GLU A 157 1.52 -15.66 8.13
N ALA A 158 0.68 -14.62 8.13
CA ALA A 158 -0.53 -14.55 7.32
C ALA A 158 -1.45 -15.78 7.48
N SER A 159 -1.52 -16.32 8.70
CA SER A 159 -2.35 -17.47 9.10
C SER A 159 -3.82 -17.07 9.25
N PHE A 160 -4.40 -16.52 8.19
CA PHE A 160 -5.79 -16.09 8.13
C PHE A 160 -6.72 -17.22 7.71
N SER A 161 -7.99 -17.11 8.09
CA SER A 161 -9.05 -18.03 7.67
C SER A 161 -9.86 -17.47 6.49
N GLY A 162 -10.72 -18.31 5.91
CA GLY A 162 -11.66 -17.91 4.84
C GLY A 162 -10.98 -17.40 3.58
N ARG A 163 -11.59 -16.39 2.93
CA ARG A 163 -11.10 -15.81 1.67
C ARG A 163 -9.68 -15.22 1.80
N CYS A 164 -9.34 -14.65 2.95
CA CYS A 164 -8.02 -14.10 3.20
C CYS A 164 -6.95 -15.20 3.33
N GLY A 165 -7.32 -16.37 3.88
CA GLY A 165 -6.42 -17.50 4.03
C GLY A 165 -5.93 -18.11 2.72
N VAL A 166 -6.76 -18.06 1.67
CA VAL A 166 -6.43 -18.58 0.33
C VAL A 166 -5.96 -17.51 -0.66
N CYS A 167 -5.87 -16.25 -0.23
CA CYS A 167 -5.48 -15.13 -1.09
C CYS A 167 -3.98 -15.20 -1.42
N GLY A 168 -3.63 -15.11 -2.72
CA GLY A 168 -2.24 -15.04 -3.18
C GLY A 168 -1.48 -13.78 -2.73
N TYR A 169 -2.18 -12.76 -2.24
CA TYR A 169 -1.60 -11.52 -1.69
C TYR A 169 -1.85 -11.39 -0.18
N ARG A 170 -1.94 -12.52 0.53
CA ARG A 170 -2.19 -12.53 1.98
C ARG A 170 -1.00 -12.04 2.81
N ASP A 171 0.19 -11.89 2.24
CA ASP A 171 1.39 -11.43 2.95
C ASP A 171 1.68 -9.93 2.76
#